data_AF-A0A9D1CU35-F1
#
_entry.id   AF-A0A9D1CU35-F1
#
_cell.length_a   1.000
_cell.length_b   1.000
_cell.length_c   1.000
_cell.angle_alpha   90.00
_cell.angle_beta   90.00
_cell.angle_gamma   90.00
#
_symmetry.space_group_name_H-M   'P 1'
#
loop_
_entity.id
_entity.type
_entity.pdbx_description
1 polymer ?
#
loop_
_entity_poly.entity_id
_entity_poly.type
_entity_poly.pdbx_seq_one_letter_code
_entity_poly.pdbx_strand_id
1 'polypeptide(L)'
;MERLTKRLPGGGYAAEGRGEAELTEALGRFEDQYESIELELKLVKQNLQDLAGAGKARSATYATLAGSRFMLEDMLKRIDEPSEDVTRRLEALRRETEEEPGEQRPDGDSQKEE
;
A
#
# COMPACT_ATOMS: atom_id res chain seq x y z
N MET A 1 7.19 0.40 -20.38
CA MET A 1 7.40 1.76 -19.83
C MET A 1 8.87 1.90 -19.50
N GLU A 2 9.49 3.00 -19.91
CA GLU A 2 10.87 3.31 -19.52
C GLU A 2 10.93 3.63 -18.03
N ARG A 3 11.98 3.17 -17.35
CA ARG A 3 12.15 3.41 -15.93
C ARG A 3 12.60 4.86 -15.72
N LEU A 4 11.80 5.65 -15.00
CA LEU A 4 12.10 7.08 -14.75
C LEU A 4 13.06 7.32 -13.58
N THR A 5 13.35 6.27 -12.82
CA THR A 5 14.15 6.37 -11.60
C THR A 5 15.18 5.26 -11.48
N LYS A 6 16.38 5.60 -11.01
CA LYS A 6 17.43 4.65 -10.65
C LYS A 6 17.44 4.38 -9.14
N ARG A 7 17.51 3.12 -8.75
CA ARG A 7 17.66 2.73 -7.34
C ARG A 7 19.05 3.11 -6.85
N LEU A 8 19.12 3.76 -5.69
CA LEU A 8 20.38 4.18 -5.08
C LEU A 8 20.97 3.11 -4.14
N PRO A 9 22.30 3.05 -3.97
CA PRO A 9 22.92 2.29 -2.89
C PRO A 9 22.45 2.83 -1.54
N GLY A 10 21.82 1.99 -0.71
CA GLY A 10 21.24 2.39 0.58
C GLY A 10 19.71 2.55 0.59
N GLY A 11 19.04 2.36 -0.55
CA GLY A 11 17.59 2.53 -0.66
C GLY A 11 17.19 3.86 -1.30
N GLY A 12 15.93 3.99 -1.69
CA GLY A 12 15.43 5.17 -2.41
C GLY A 12 15.77 5.20 -3.90
N TYR A 13 15.41 6.32 -4.54
CA TYR A 13 15.38 6.49 -5.99
C TYR A 13 15.88 7.88 -6.40
N ALA A 14 16.62 7.95 -7.51
CA ALA A 14 17.02 9.20 -8.14
C ALA A 14 16.41 9.31 -9.54
N ALA A 15 16.05 10.52 -9.97
CA ALA A 15 15.37 10.80 -11.22
C ALA A 15 16.21 10.64 -12.50
N GLU A 16 17.43 10.07 -12.43
CA GLU A 16 18.28 9.75 -13.60
C GLU A 16 18.31 10.82 -14.71
N GLY A 17 18.57 12.08 -14.33
CA GLY A 17 18.68 13.20 -15.26
C GLY A 17 17.35 13.75 -15.79
N ARG A 18 16.21 13.28 -15.27
CA ARG A 18 14.88 13.84 -15.57
C ARG A 18 14.62 15.11 -14.77
N GLY A 19 13.95 16.07 -15.43
CA GLY A 19 13.51 17.31 -14.80
C GLY A 19 12.24 17.11 -13.97
N GLU A 20 12.00 18.01 -13.02
CA GLU A 20 10.82 17.97 -12.15
C GLU A 20 9.50 17.90 -12.93
N ALA A 21 9.34 18.74 -13.96
CA ALA A 21 8.12 18.77 -14.77
C ALA A 21 7.79 17.42 -15.43
N GLU A 22 8.80 16.70 -15.92
CA GLU A 22 8.62 15.37 -16.53
C GLU A 22 8.19 14.33 -15.50
N LEU A 23 8.76 14.40 -14.29
CA LEU A 23 8.38 13.51 -13.19
C LEU A 23 6.96 13.80 -12.69
N THR A 24 6.57 15.07 -12.60
CA THR A 24 5.22 15.46 -12.21
C THR A 24 4.18 14.96 -13.21
N GLU A 25 4.44 15.12 -14.51
CA GLU A 25 3.54 14.59 -15.55
C GLU A 25 3.47 13.06 -15.52
N ALA A 26 4.59 12.39 -15.26
CA ALA A 26 4.58 10.93 -15.10
C ALA A 26 3.81 10.49 -13.86
N LEU A 27 3.97 11.19 -12.73
CA LEU A 27 3.23 10.91 -11.50
C LEU A 27 1.72 11.06 -11.72
N GLY A 28 1.28 12.15 -12.35
CA GLY A 28 -0.13 12.35 -12.68
C GLY A 28 -0.69 11.21 -13.53
N ARG A 29 0.06 10.73 -14.53
CA ARG A 29 -0.35 9.55 -15.31
C ARG A 29 -0.47 8.26 -14.49
N PHE A 30 0.35 8.08 -13.46
CA PHE A 30 0.23 6.93 -12.56
C PHE A 30 -0.96 7.07 -11.61
N GLU A 31 -1.25 8.26 -11.13
CA GLU A 31 -2.44 8.57 -10.33
C GLU A 31 -3.71 8.31 -11.16
N ASP A 32 -3.78 8.81 -12.40
CA ASP A 32 -4.88 8.54 -13.34
C ASP A 32 -5.06 7.02 -13.59
N GLN A 33 -3.96 6.28 -13.72
CA GLN A 33 -3.99 4.82 -13.91
C GLN A 33 -4.53 4.11 -12.66
N TYR A 34 -4.10 4.53 -11.47
CA TYR A 34 -4.60 3.99 -10.21
C TYR A 34 -6.12 4.20 -10.09
N GLU A 35 -6.59 5.42 -10.32
CA GLU A 35 -8.02 5.75 -10.31
C GLU A 35 -8.79 4.93 -11.36
N SER A 36 -8.23 4.76 -12.57
CA SER A 36 -8.83 3.93 -13.62
C SER A 36 -8.99 2.47 -13.18
N ILE A 37 -7.99 1.89 -12.51
CA ILE A 37 -8.06 0.52 -11.99
C ILE A 37 -9.14 0.40 -10.91
N GLU A 38 -9.26 1.38 -10.01
CA GLU A 38 -10.33 1.40 -9.01
C GLU A 38 -11.73 1.46 -9.64
N LEU A 39 -11.90 2.31 -10.66
CA LEU A 39 -13.15 2.46 -11.39
C LEU A 39 -13.52 1.17 -12.14
N GLU A 40 -12.55 0.56 -12.81
CA GLU A 40 -12.75 -0.72 -13.49
C GLU A 40 -13.15 -1.82 -12.50
N LEU A 41 -12.50 -1.88 -11.34
CA LEU A 41 -12.85 -2.84 -10.30
C LEU A 41 -14.28 -2.63 -9.78
N LYS A 42 -14.71 -1.38 -9.58
CA LYS A 42 -16.09 -1.04 -9.19
C LYS A 42 -17.08 -1.53 -10.25
N LEU A 43 -16.81 -1.28 -11.53
CA LEU A 43 -17.66 -1.73 -12.64
C LEU A 43 -17.72 -3.27 -12.74
N VAL A 44 -16.60 -3.96 -12.63
CA VAL A 44 -16.55 -5.43 -12.65
C VAL A 44 -17.35 -6.01 -11.49
N LYS A 45 -17.25 -5.44 -10.29
CA LYS A 45 -18.04 -5.85 -9.12
C LYS A 45 -19.55 -5.68 -9.37
N GLN A 46 -19.96 -4.55 -9.94
CA GLN A 46 -21.36 -4.33 -10.31
C GLN A 46 -21.85 -5.36 -11.34
N ASN A 47 -21.08 -5.59 -12.41
CA ASN A 47 -21.45 -6.56 -13.45
C ASN A 47 -21.57 -7.99 -12.90
N LEU A 48 -20.72 -8.38 -11.95
CA LEU A 48 -20.83 -9.68 -11.27
C LEU A 48 -22.12 -9.78 -10.43
N GLN A 49 -22.49 -8.71 -9.72
CA GLN A 49 -23.74 -8.67 -8.96
C GLN A 49 -24.96 -8.78 -9.90
N ASP A 50 -24.97 -8.05 -11.01
CA ASP A 50 -26.05 -8.09 -11.99
C ASP A 50 -26.19 -9.49 -12.62
N LEU A 51 -25.06 -10.11 -12.99
CA LEU A 51 -25.06 -11.49 -13.52
C LEU A 51 -25.54 -12.50 -12.48
N ALA A 52 -25.15 -12.35 -11.21
CA ALA A 52 -25.62 -13.21 -10.14
C ALA A 52 -27.14 -13.06 -9.92
N GLY A 53 -27.64 -11.82 -9.88
CA GLY A 53 -29.07 -11.50 -9.77
C GLY A 53 -29.90 -12.04 -10.94
N ALA A 54 -29.31 -12.10 -12.14
CA ALA A 54 -29.92 -12.70 -13.32
C ALA A 54 -29.78 -14.24 -13.39
N GLY A 55 -29.26 -14.90 -12.36
CA GLY A 55 -29.07 -16.37 -12.33
C GLY A 55 -27.91 -16.88 -13.19
N LYS A 56 -27.03 -16.00 -13.66
CA LYS A 56 -25.91 -16.29 -14.58
C LYS A 56 -24.56 -16.46 -13.87
N ALA A 57 -24.56 -16.74 -12.56
CA ALA A 57 -23.34 -16.93 -11.76
C ALA A 57 -22.45 -18.11 -12.22
N ARG A 58 -22.97 -19.03 -13.05
CA ARG A 58 -22.22 -20.15 -13.65
C ARG A 58 -21.85 -19.93 -15.12
N SER A 59 -22.08 -18.73 -15.65
CA SER A 59 -21.74 -18.40 -17.04
C SER A 59 -20.24 -18.22 -17.23
N ALA A 60 -19.75 -18.46 -18.45
CA ALA A 60 -18.37 -18.19 -18.83
C ALA A 60 -18.01 -16.70 -18.60
N THR A 61 -18.92 -15.79 -18.93
CA THR A 61 -18.77 -14.34 -18.69
C THR A 61 -18.56 -14.01 -17.22
N TYR A 62 -19.32 -14.65 -16.32
CA TYR A 62 -19.14 -14.47 -14.88
C TYR A 62 -17.76 -14.96 -14.43
N ALA A 63 -17.33 -16.14 -14.90
CA ALA A 63 -16.02 -16.68 -14.56
C ALA A 63 -14.87 -15.76 -15.03
N THR A 64 -14.97 -15.21 -16.25
CA THR A 64 -14.00 -14.24 -16.77
C THR A 64 -13.96 -12.98 -15.92
N LEU A 65 -15.11 -12.37 -15.62
CA LEU A 65 -15.17 -11.16 -14.79
C LEU A 65 -14.69 -11.41 -13.36
N ALA A 66 -14.94 -12.59 -12.80
CA ALA A 66 -14.41 -12.96 -11.48
C ALA A 66 -12.88 -13.03 -11.51
N GLY A 67 -12.29 -13.59 -12.58
CA GLY A 67 -10.85 -13.56 -12.82
C GLY A 67 -10.30 -12.14 -12.92
N SER A 68 -10.92 -11.28 -13.73
CA SER A 68 -10.55 -9.87 -13.84
C SER A 68 -10.62 -9.14 -12.49
N ARG A 69 -11.67 -9.39 -11.70
CA ARG A 69 -11.80 -8.83 -10.34
C ARG A 69 -10.59 -9.19 -9.48
N PHE A 70 -10.20 -10.47 -9.44
CA PHE A 70 -9.05 -10.91 -8.65
C PHE A 70 -7.75 -10.24 -9.11
N MET A 71 -7.55 -10.08 -10.42
CA MET A 71 -6.36 -9.41 -10.94
C MET A 71 -6.32 -7.93 -10.56
N LEU A 72 -7.44 -7.22 -10.69
CA LEU A 72 -7.54 -5.80 -10.32
C LEU A 72 -7.34 -5.60 -8.80
N GLU A 73 -7.91 -6.48 -7.97
CA GLU A 73 -7.71 -6.46 -6.51
C GLU A 73 -6.24 -6.71 -6.13
N ASP A 74 -5.57 -7.65 -6.80
CA ASP A 74 -4.14 -7.90 -6.58
C ASP A 74 -3.27 -6.73 -7.05
N MET A 75 -3.60 -6.10 -8.17
CA MET A 75 -2.89 -4.92 -8.68
C MET A 75 -2.97 -3.75 -7.70
N LEU A 76 -4.16 -3.40 -7.21
CA LEU A 76 -4.33 -2.33 -6.22
C LEU A 76 -3.57 -2.64 -4.93
N LYS A 77 -3.68 -3.89 -4.44
CA LYS A 77 -2.96 -4.32 -3.24
C LYS A 77 -1.44 -4.11 -3.37
N ARG A 78 -0.85 -4.43 -4.52
CA ARG A 78 0.59 -4.26 -4.76
C ARG A 78 1.01 -2.80 -4.88
N ILE A 79 0.14 -1.92 -5.35
CA ILE A 79 0.40 -0.48 -5.42
C ILE A 79 0.34 0.13 -4.02
N ASP A 80 -0.64 -0.29 -3.21
CA ASP A 80 -0.83 0.17 -1.83
C ASP A 80 0.16 -0.45 -0.83
N GLU A 81 0.87 -1.51 -1.22
CA GLU A 81 1.83 -2.19 -0.35
C GLU A 81 2.99 -1.24 -0.02
N PRO A 82 3.19 -0.91 1.28
CA PRO A 82 4.26 -0.01 1.67
C PRO A 82 5.60 -0.60 1.25
N SER A 83 6.49 0.26 0.75
CA SER A 83 7.85 -0.17 0.41
C SER A 83 8.51 -0.86 1.60
N GLU A 84 9.35 -1.88 1.37
CA GLU A 84 10.04 -2.63 2.43
C GLU A 84 10.80 -1.74 3.42
N ASP A 85 11.22 -0.54 3.01
CA ASP A 85 11.87 0.43 3.88
C ASP A 85 10.87 1.12 4.82
N VAL A 86 9.70 1.53 4.30
CA VAL A 86 8.60 2.05 5.11
C VAL A 86 8.07 0.99 6.07
N THR A 87 7.93 -0.26 5.60
CA THR A 87 7.52 -1.39 6.44
C THR A 87 8.51 -1.64 7.57
N ARG A 88 9.82 -1.65 7.29
CA ARG A 88 10.87 -1.79 8.32
C ARG A 88 10.86 -0.65 9.33
N ARG A 89 10.67 0.60 8.88
CA ARG A 89 10.56 1.75 9.78
C ARG A 89 9.32 1.68 10.65
N LEU A 90 8.17 1.26 10.09
CA LEU A 90 6.95 1.03 10.84
C LEU A 90 7.11 -0.10 11.88
N GLU A 91 7.81 -1.17 11.55
CA GLU A 91 8.12 -2.25 12.49
C GLU A 91 9.07 -1.80 13.60
N ALA A 92 10.10 -1.00 13.28
CA ALA A 92 11.00 -0.43 14.27
C ALA A 92 10.25 0.50 15.24
N LEU A 93 9.42 1.40 14.71
CA LEU A 93 8.56 2.27 15.52
C LEU A 93 7.58 1.49 16.39
N ARG A 94 6.98 0.40 15.87
CA ARG A 94 6.10 -0.46 16.68
C ARG A 94 6.82 -1.05 17.87
N ARG A 95 8.05 -1.55 17.70
CA ARG A 95 8.86 -2.08 18.81
C ARG A 95 9.19 -1.00 19.83
N GLU A 96 9.57 0.20 19.39
CA GLU A 96 9.84 1.32 20.29
C GLU A 96 8.60 1.75 21.09
N THR A 97 7.40 1.67 20.51
CA THR A 97 6.14 1.95 21.22
C THR A 97 5.64 0.80 22.10
N GLU A 98 6.05 -0.44 21.83
CA GLU A 98 5.79 -1.61 22.68
C GLU A 98 6.77 -1.68 23.87
N GLU A 99 7.92 -0.99 23.78
CA GLU A 99 8.97 -0.90 24.80
C GLU A 99 8.89 0.39 25.66
N GLU A 100 7.70 0.88 26.03
CA GLU A 100 7.63 1.82 27.16
C GLU A 100 7.93 1.07 28.47
N PRO A 101 9.02 1.41 29.19
CA PRO A 101 9.42 0.70 30.39
C PRO A 101 8.42 0.95 31.52
N GLY A 102 7.92 -0.14 32.08
CA GLY A 102 7.18 -0.14 33.33
C GLY A 102 7.87 0.74 34.38
N GLU A 103 7.12 1.71 34.84
CA GLU A 103 7.46 2.73 35.82
C GLU A 103 8.10 2.12 37.08
N GLN A 104 9.43 2.02 37.11
CA GLN A 104 10.18 1.84 38.36
C GLN A 104 10.23 3.19 39.06
N ARG A 105 9.25 3.40 39.94
CA ARG A 105 9.33 4.47 40.94
C ARG A 105 10.58 4.23 41.78
N PRO A 106 11.47 5.22 41.95
CA PRO A 106 12.55 5.08 42.91
C PRO A 106 11.94 5.08 44.32
N ASP A 107 12.21 4.01 45.07
CA ASP A 107 11.94 3.95 46.51
C ASP A 107 12.74 5.06 47.21
N GLY A 108 12.08 6.19 47.41
CA GLY A 108 12.53 7.26 48.28
C GLY A 108 12.01 7.04 49.71
N ASP A 109 12.84 7.44 50.67
CA ASP A 109 12.61 7.56 52.11
C ASP A 109 12.66 6.28 52.96
N SER A 110 13.84 6.04 53.56
CA SER A 110 14.06 6.45 54.96
C SER A 110 15.49 6.16 55.42
N GLN A 111 16.37 7.17 55.34
CA GLN A 111 17.45 7.33 56.30
C GLN A 111 17.05 8.46 57.26
N LYS A 112 16.84 8.12 58.54
CA LYS A 112 16.99 9.00 59.71
C LYS A 112 17.48 8.10 60.85
N GLU A 113 18.76 8.21 61.20
CA GLU A 113 19.27 9.05 62.30
C GLU A 113 18.80 8.53 63.68
N GLU A 114 19.64 7.72 64.33
CA GLU A 114 20.46 8.09 65.52
C GLU A 114 21.47 6.98 65.86
#